data_AF-A0AA89CE47-F1
#
_entry.id   AF-A0AA89CE47-F1
#
_cell.length_a   1.000
_cell.length_b   1.000
_cell.length_c   1.000
_cell.angle_alpha   90.00
_cell.angle_beta   90.00
_cell.angle_gamma   90.00
#
_symmetry.space_group_name_H-M   'P 1'
#
loop_
_entity.id
_entity.type
_entity.pdbx_description
1 polymer ?
#
loop_
_entity_poly.entity_id
_entity_poly.type
_entity_poly.pdbx_seq_one_letter_code
_entity_poly.pdbx_strand_id
1 'polypeptide(L)'
;MVHGLFLTGGQRGALSLESILLFTTGSTSEPLLGFQLAPSIEFAECLSFLPIANTCVNRLTLPRPSAFATLPGEAILYELYDYAFSNTFFGIK
;
A
#
# COMPACT_ATOMS: atom_id res chain seq x y z
N MET A 1 5.17 33.21 10.01
CA MET A 1 4.77 32.13 9.09
C MET A 1 5.71 30.97 9.33
N VAL A 2 5.29 29.99 10.15
CA VAL A 2 6.05 28.75 10.35
C VAL A 2 5.48 27.71 9.40
N HIS A 3 6.33 27.18 8.52
CA HIS A 3 6.02 26.00 7.72
C HIS A 3 5.85 24.83 8.70
N GLY A 4 4.60 24.46 8.98
CA GLY A 4 4.28 23.25 9.73
C GLY A 4 4.67 22.04 8.90
N LEU A 5 5.77 21.39 9.27
CA LEU A 5 6.09 20.03 8.84
C LEU A 5 4.99 19.12 9.40
N PHE A 6 3.98 18.80 8.58
CA PHE A 6 2.99 17.79 8.94
C PHE A 6 3.64 16.42 8.80
N LEU A 7 4.31 15.98 9.86
CA LEU A 7 4.58 14.57 10.07
C LEU A 7 3.22 13.92 10.35
N THR A 8 2.67 13.21 9.37
CA THR A 8 1.50 12.34 9.56
C THR A 8 1.88 11.25 10.58
N GLY A 9 1.72 11.55 11.87
CA GLY A 9 1.92 10.61 12.96
C GLY A 9 0.82 9.55 12.96
N GLY A 10 0.95 8.55 12.07
CA GLY A 10 0.55 7.15 12.25
C GLY A 10 -0.79 6.79 12.94
N GLN A 11 -1.80 7.67 12.98
CA GLN A 11 -3.04 7.45 13.71
C GLN A 11 -4.22 7.17 12.76
N ARG A 12 -4.01 6.34 11.73
CA ARG A 12 -5.12 5.65 11.06
C ARG A 12 -5.40 4.39 11.87
N GLY A 13 -6.23 4.52 12.91
CA GLY A 13 -6.36 3.56 14.02
C GLY A 13 -6.79 2.12 13.70
N ALA A 14 -6.84 1.71 12.44
CA ALA A 14 -7.22 0.36 12.02
C ALA A 14 -6.11 -0.42 11.30
N LEU A 15 -5.04 0.23 10.82
CA LEU A 15 -4.03 -0.42 9.98
C LEU A 15 -2.67 -0.44 10.66
N SER A 16 -2.09 -1.63 10.71
CA SER A 16 -0.74 -1.85 11.20
C SER A 16 0.22 -2.08 10.03
N LEU A 17 1.52 -1.99 10.29
CA LEU A 17 2.54 -2.41 9.33
C LEU A 17 2.40 -3.90 8.97
N GLU A 18 1.89 -4.72 9.90
CA GLU A 18 1.56 -6.13 9.66
C GLU A 18 0.46 -6.27 8.59
N SER A 19 -0.56 -5.40 8.57
CA SER A 19 -1.59 -5.43 7.51
C SER A 19 -0.97 -5.21 6.11
N ILE A 20 -0.04 -4.25 6.01
CA ILE A 20 0.66 -3.94 4.75
C ILE A 20 1.61 -5.09 4.37
N LEU A 21 2.33 -5.64 5.34
CA LEU A 21 3.23 -6.78 5.13
C LEU A 21 2.46 -8.01 4.65
N LEU A 22 1.33 -8.32 5.28
CA LEU A 22 0.44 -9.42 4.91
C LEU A 22 -0.12 -9.22 3.50
N PHE A 23 -0.60 -8.02 3.18
CA PHE A 23 -1.07 -7.67 1.83
C PHE A 23 0.02 -7.87 0.77
N THR A 24 1.25 -7.47 1.08
CA THR A 24 2.36 -7.44 0.11
C THR A 24 3.05 -8.80 -0.06
N THR A 25 3.18 -9.56 1.03
CA THR A 25 4.04 -10.77 1.10
C THR A 25 3.27 -12.04 1.44
N GLY A 26 2.01 -11.92 1.86
CA GLY A 26 1.25 -13.05 2.39
C GLY A 26 1.68 -13.51 3.80
N SER A 27 2.61 -12.78 4.45
CA SER A 27 3.08 -13.08 5.80
C SER A 27 2.80 -11.94 6.77
N THR A 28 2.48 -12.27 8.03
CA THR A 28 2.30 -11.29 9.11
C THR A 28 3.62 -10.86 9.75
N SER A 29 4.72 -11.54 9.43
CA SER A 29 6.06 -11.22 9.94
C SER A 29 7.14 -11.60 8.94
N GLU A 30 8.33 -11.02 9.11
CA GLU A 30 9.49 -11.42 8.33
C GLU A 30 9.95 -12.84 8.75
N PRO A 31 10.26 -13.75 7.79
CA PRO A 31 10.80 -15.06 8.11
C PRO A 31 12.15 -14.96 8.84
N LEU A 32 12.51 -15.98 9.64
CA LEU A 32 13.77 -15.98 10.41
C LEU A 32 15.04 -15.83 9.55
N LEU A 33 14.99 -16.26 8.28
CA LEU A 33 16.10 -16.12 7.31
C LEU A 33 15.87 -14.98 6.31
N GLY A 34 14.87 -14.13 6.56
CA GLY A 34 14.39 -13.12 5.62
C GLY A 34 13.60 -13.72 4.45
N PHE A 35 13.15 -12.86 3.55
CA PHE A 35 12.48 -13.28 2.33
C PHE A 35 13.49 -13.71 1.26
N GLN A 36 13.20 -14.81 0.56
CA GLN A 36 14.02 -15.27 -0.57
C GLN A 36 14.06 -14.23 -1.71
N LEU A 37 12.92 -13.58 -1.96
CA LEU A 37 12.82 -12.42 -2.85
C LEU A 37 12.60 -11.18 -1.99
N ALA A 38 13.50 -10.21 -2.10
CA ALA A 38 13.40 -8.98 -1.34
C ALA A 38 12.09 -8.24 -1.65
N PRO A 39 11.34 -7.79 -0.63
CA PRO A 39 10.15 -6.97 -0.85
C PRO A 39 10.48 -5.71 -1.65
N SER A 40 9.58 -5.31 -2.54
CA SER A 40 9.78 -4.15 -3.42
C SER A 40 8.52 -3.33 -3.61
N ILE A 41 8.71 -2.04 -3.88
CA ILE A 41 7.63 -1.11 -4.24
C ILE A 41 7.85 -0.65 -5.67
N GLU A 42 6.83 -0.78 -6.50
CA GLU A 42 6.81 -0.32 -7.89
C GLU A 42 5.74 0.75 -8.08
N PHE A 43 6.04 1.79 -8.87
CA PHE A 43 5.06 2.81 -9.24
C PHE A 43 4.64 2.64 -10.69
N ALA A 44 3.35 2.35 -10.91
CA ALA A 44 2.83 2.05 -12.25
C ALA A 44 1.62 2.93 -12.61
N GLU A 45 1.44 3.19 -13.91
CA GLU A 45 0.18 3.75 -14.41
C GLU A 45 -0.89 2.67 -14.31
N CYS A 46 -2.04 3.03 -13.75
CA CYS A 46 -3.15 2.10 -13.54
C CYS A 46 -4.46 2.79 -13.87
N LEU A 47 -5.46 1.97 -14.21
CA LEU A 47 -6.83 2.44 -14.46
C LEU A 47 -7.55 2.84 -13.15
N SER A 48 -7.04 2.38 -12.00
CA SER A 48 -7.53 2.73 -10.67
C SER A 48 -6.37 3.14 -9.75
N PHE A 49 -6.71 3.86 -8.68
CA PHE A 49 -5.75 4.26 -7.64
C PHE A 49 -5.75 3.31 -6.42
N LEU A 50 -6.19 2.06 -6.61
CA LEU A 50 -6.03 1.02 -5.59
C LEU A 50 -4.64 0.39 -5.71
N PRO A 51 -3.91 0.20 -4.60
CA PRO A 51 -2.68 -0.56 -4.62
C PRO A 51 -2.98 -2.03 -4.90
N ILE A 52 -2.04 -2.70 -5.55
CA ILE A 52 -2.10 -4.15 -5.81
C ILE A 52 -0.82 -4.80 -5.33
N ALA A 53 -0.87 -6.09 -5.01
CA ALA A 53 0.30 -6.85 -4.60
C ALA A 53 0.46 -8.13 -5.41
N ASN A 54 1.71 -8.48 -5.68
CA ASN A 54 2.10 -9.82 -6.11
C ASN A 54 2.90 -10.46 -4.97
N THR A 55 2.20 -11.28 -4.18
CA THR A 55 2.77 -11.95 -2.99
C THR A 55 3.80 -13.01 -3.33
N CYS A 56 3.77 -13.59 -4.55
CA CYS A 56 4.79 -14.56 -4.98
C CYS A 56 6.18 -13.93 -5.13
N VAL A 57 6.24 -12.61 -5.34
CA VAL A 57 7.49 -11.86 -5.50
C VAL A 57 7.63 -10.69 -4.52
N ASN A 58 6.80 -10.67 -3.47
CA ASN A 58 6.79 -9.64 -2.43
C ASN A 58 6.73 -8.20 -2.98
N ARG A 59 5.96 -7.98 -4.04
CA ARG A 59 5.90 -6.68 -4.72
C ARG A 59 4.59 -5.96 -4.48
N LEU A 60 4.69 -4.75 -3.91
CA LEU A 60 3.60 -3.79 -3.81
C LEU A 60 3.66 -2.84 -5.01
N THR A 61 2.59 -2.75 -5.78
CA THR A 61 2.47 -1.76 -6.86
C THR A 61 1.55 -0.64 -6.42
N LEU A 62 2.12 0.57 -6.32
CA LEU A 62 1.42 1.80 -6.00
C LEU A 62 1.06 2.54 -7.30
N PRO A 63 -0.20 2.94 -7.48
CA PRO A 63 -0.61 3.67 -8.67
C PRO A 63 -0.03 5.10 -8.64
N ARG A 64 0.50 5.53 -9.77
CA ARG A 64 0.95 6.92 -10.00
C ARG A 64 0.05 7.62 -11.02
N PRO A 65 -0.04 8.96 -10.98
CA PRO A 65 -0.72 9.69 -12.04
C PRO A 65 -0.09 9.41 -13.41
N SER A 66 -0.90 9.57 -14.45
CA SER A 66 -0.51 9.46 -15.85
C SER A 66 -0.89 10.73 -16.61
N ALA A 67 -0.56 10.79 -17.91
CA ALA A 67 -1.00 11.89 -18.77
C ALA A 67 -2.53 11.99 -18.89
N PHE A 68 -3.27 10.92 -18.56
CA PHE A 68 -4.72 10.81 -18.74
C PHE A 68 -5.49 10.70 -17.42
N ALA A 69 -4.80 10.52 -16.29
CA ALA A 69 -5.42 10.37 -14.98
C ALA A 69 -4.62 11.11 -13.90
N THR A 70 -5.29 12.05 -13.22
CA THR A 70 -4.73 12.79 -12.09
C THR A 70 -4.90 12.00 -10.80
N LEU A 71 -3.93 12.11 -9.89
CA LEU A 71 -4.02 11.52 -8.57
C LEU A 71 -5.23 12.10 -7.82
N PRO A 72 -6.04 11.28 -7.12
CA PRO A 72 -7.08 11.77 -6.24
C PRO A 72 -6.49 12.64 -5.13
N GLY A 73 -7.34 13.45 -4.50
CA GLY A 73 -6.94 14.19 -3.29
C GLY A 73 -6.43 13.24 -2.20
N GLU A 74 -5.52 13.73 -1.36
CA GLU A 74 -4.82 12.95 -0.34
C GLU A 74 -5.76 12.10 0.54
N ALA A 75 -6.87 12.68 1.01
CA ALA A 75 -7.85 11.97 1.83
C ALA A 75 -8.43 10.74 1.09
N ILE A 76 -8.87 10.91 -0.15
CA ILE A 76 -9.44 9.84 -0.98
C ILE A 76 -8.39 8.78 -1.29
N LEU A 77 -7.17 9.21 -1.66
CA LEU A 77 -6.08 8.29 -1.95
C LEU A 77 -5.79 7.39 -0.75
N TYR A 78 -5.77 7.98 0.44
CA TYR A 78 -5.56 7.19 1.63
C TYR A 78 -6.75 6.31 2.03
N GLU A 79 -7.99 6.75 1.82
CA GLU A 79 -9.16 5.87 2.00
C GLU A 79 -9.09 4.64 1.08
N LEU A 80 -8.64 4.81 -0.17
CA LEU A 80 -8.42 3.71 -1.10
C LEU A 80 -7.33 2.75 -0.61
N TYR A 81 -6.25 3.29 -0.05
CA TYR A 81 -5.15 2.49 0.49
C TYR A 81 -5.59 1.75 1.76
N ASP A 82 -6.34 2.44 2.62
CA ASP A 82 -6.86 1.86 3.83
C ASP A 82 -7.85 0.71 3.52
N TYR A 83 -8.70 0.92 2.53
CA TYR A 83 -9.59 -0.10 1.98
C TYR A 83 -8.82 -1.29 1.41
N ALA A 84 -7.75 -1.07 0.65
CA ALA A 84 -6.96 -2.16 0.10
C ALA A 84 -6.21 -2.97 1.17
N PHE A 85 -5.54 -2.29 2.11
CA PHE A 85 -4.74 -2.93 3.14
C PHE A 85 -5.56 -3.57 4.27
N SER A 86 -6.83 -3.17 4.43
CA SER A 86 -7.76 -3.84 5.36
C SER A 86 -8.32 -5.15 4.82
N ASN A 87 -8.30 -5.35 3.50
CA ASN A 87 -8.77 -6.58 2.87
C ASN A 87 -7.66 -7.65 2.86
N THR A 88 -7.58 -8.43 3.93
CA THR A 88 -6.60 -9.52 4.10
C THR A 88 -6.99 -10.83 3.42
N PHE A 89 -8.19 -10.91 2.82
CA PHE A 89 -8.67 -12.08 2.09
C PHE A 89 -8.68 -11.83 0.58
N PHE A 90 -8.05 -12.76 -0.15
CA PHE A 90 -7.94 -12.75 -1.60
C PHE A 90 -9.32 -12.71 -2.29
N GLY A 91 -9.59 -11.62 -3.02
CA GLY A 91 -10.67 -11.54 -4.00
C GLY A 91 -11.98 -10.95 -3.46
N ILE A 92 -12.49 -9.96 -4.21
CA ILE A 92 -13.88 -9.51 -4.09
C ILE A 92 -14.76 -10.70 -4.51
N LYS A 93 -15.73 -11.05 -3.68
CA LYS A 93 -16.71 -12.10 -3.97
C LYS A 93 -17.82 -11.59 -4.89
#